data_AF-A0A1H1MLY3-F1
#
_entry.id   AF-A0A1H1MLY3-F1
#
_cell.length_a   1.000
_cell.length_b   1.000
_cell.length_c   1.000
_cell.angle_alpha   90.00
_cell.angle_beta   90.00
_cell.angle_gamma   90.00
#
_symmetry.space_group_name_H-M   'P 1'
#
loop_
_entity.id
_entity.type
_entity.pdbx_description
1 polymer ?
#
loop_
_entity_poly.entity_id
_entity_poly.type
_entity_poly.pdbx_seq_one_letter_code
_entity_poly.pdbx_strand_id
1 'polypeptide(L)'
;MKEFSILHQKETILRPNSEFERRIIFQYYLDNDIKIDKKEREILLECVAVEAENIGIIGCLLKDKTHINTLRLAIGAKNKSNVKLANLSKIYLENLSIETADNYYALEKDFSTFTKVEVDVESIYNMIYY
;
A
#
# COMPACT_ATOMS: atom_id res chain seq x y z
N MET A 1 -17.27 -16.15 5.57
CA MET A 1 -16.38 -15.16 6.23
C MET A 1 -14.89 -15.48 6.13
N LYS A 2 -14.42 -16.74 6.10
CA LYS A 2 -12.98 -17.06 5.87
C LYS A 2 -12.46 -16.71 4.48
N GLU A 3 -13.38 -16.55 3.51
CA GLU A 3 -13.09 -16.37 2.09
C GLU A 3 -12.41 -15.04 1.75
N PHE A 4 -12.58 -14.00 2.57
CA PHE A 4 -11.95 -12.69 2.32
C PHE A 4 -10.87 -12.35 3.34
N SER A 5 -10.32 -13.30 4.10
CA SER A 5 -9.23 -13.02 5.04
C SER A 5 -7.88 -12.97 4.33
N ILE A 6 -7.07 -11.93 4.57
CA ILE A 6 -5.71 -11.79 4.02
C ILE A 6 -4.87 -13.03 4.39
N LEU A 7 -5.00 -13.51 5.64
CA LEU A 7 -4.26 -14.68 6.10
C LEU A 7 -4.64 -15.95 5.33
N HIS A 8 -5.92 -16.17 5.08
CA HIS A 8 -6.41 -17.35 4.37
C HIS A 8 -6.19 -17.26 2.85
N GLN A 9 -6.08 -16.04 2.32
CA GLN A 9 -5.87 -15.74 0.91
C GLN A 9 -4.41 -15.34 0.59
N LYS A 10 -3.44 -15.77 1.42
CA LYS A 10 -2.04 -15.38 1.29
C LYS A 10 -1.50 -15.54 -0.14
N GLU A 11 -1.77 -16.67 -0.78
CA GLU A 11 -1.32 -16.92 -2.16
C GLU A 11 -1.96 -15.95 -3.15
N THR A 12 -3.27 -15.69 -3.05
CA THR A 12 -3.94 -14.69 -3.89
C THR A 12 -3.40 -13.28 -3.67
N ILE A 13 -2.97 -12.93 -2.45
CA ILE A 13 -2.39 -11.62 -2.16
C ILE A 13 -0.97 -11.48 -2.72
N LEU A 14 -0.12 -12.49 -2.51
CA LEU A 14 1.30 -12.43 -2.89
C LEU A 14 1.55 -12.83 -4.35
N ARG A 15 0.68 -13.67 -4.92
CA ARG A 15 0.78 -14.25 -6.26
C ARG A 15 -0.62 -14.29 -6.91
N PRO A 16 -1.28 -13.13 -7.07
CA PRO A 16 -2.58 -13.09 -7.71
C PRO A 16 -2.51 -13.58 -9.16
N ASN A 17 -3.56 -14.26 -9.63
CA ASN A 17 -3.71 -14.48 -11.07
C ASN A 17 -4.06 -13.17 -11.78
N SER A 18 -4.73 -12.26 -11.07
CA SER A 18 -5.01 -10.90 -11.52
C SER A 18 -5.08 -9.92 -10.35
N GLU A 19 -4.74 -8.67 -10.61
CA GLU A 19 -4.86 -7.56 -9.65
C GLU A 19 -6.26 -7.44 -9.04
N PHE A 20 -7.28 -7.79 -9.83
CA PHE A 20 -8.68 -7.73 -9.43
C PHE A 20 -8.99 -8.64 -8.24
N GLU A 21 -8.43 -9.86 -8.20
CA GLU A 21 -8.67 -10.83 -7.12
C GLU A 21 -8.22 -10.29 -5.76
N ARG A 22 -6.99 -9.73 -5.71
CA ARG A 22 -6.51 -9.13 -4.46
C ARG A 22 -7.26 -7.86 -4.10
N ARG A 23 -7.66 -7.07 -5.10
CA ARG A 23 -8.37 -5.80 -4.88
C ARG A 23 -9.69 -6.05 -4.16
N ILE A 24 -10.43 -7.12 -4.50
CA ILE A 24 -11.66 -7.49 -3.78
C ILE A 24 -11.40 -7.71 -2.29
N ILE A 25 -10.34 -8.44 -1.94
CA ILE A 25 -9.98 -8.73 -0.54
C ILE A 25 -9.57 -7.44 0.18
N PHE A 26 -8.75 -6.61 -0.46
CA PHE A 26 -8.30 -5.34 0.11
C PHE A 26 -9.44 -4.35 0.30
N GLN A 27 -10.34 -4.22 -0.69
CA GLN A 27 -11.54 -3.39 -0.58
C GLN A 27 -12.46 -3.90 0.54
N TYR A 28 -12.62 -5.21 0.70
CA TYR A 28 -13.39 -5.77 1.81
C TYR A 28 -12.84 -5.32 3.17
N TYR A 29 -11.51 -5.31 3.37
CA TYR A 29 -10.90 -4.79 4.61
C TYR A 29 -11.12 -3.29 4.77
N LEU A 30 -10.91 -2.52 3.71
CA LEU A 30 -11.05 -1.07 3.74
C LEU A 30 -12.50 -0.68 4.05
N ASP A 31 -13.47 -1.24 3.34
CA ASP A 31 -14.88 -0.86 3.41
C ASP A 31 -15.51 -1.22 4.76
N ASN A 32 -15.07 -2.33 5.37
CA ASN A 32 -15.56 -2.80 6.66
C ASN A 32 -14.67 -2.41 7.85
N ASP A 33 -13.67 -1.54 7.63
CA ASP A 33 -12.74 -1.03 8.65
C ASP A 33 -12.05 -2.15 9.45
N ILE A 34 -11.73 -3.25 8.77
CA ILE A 34 -11.14 -4.46 9.38
C ILE A 34 -9.68 -4.17 9.73
N LYS A 35 -9.32 -4.46 10.98
CA LYS A 35 -7.94 -4.37 11.45
C LYS A 35 -7.19 -5.64 11.09
N ILE A 36 -5.99 -5.47 10.55
CA ILE A 36 -5.08 -6.58 10.28
C ILE A 36 -4.40 -7.06 11.55
N ASP A 37 -4.15 -8.37 11.63
CA ASP A 37 -3.31 -8.95 12.68
C ASP A 37 -1.81 -8.92 12.30
N LYS A 38 -0.96 -9.51 13.16
CA LYS A 38 0.49 -9.58 12.93
C LYS A 38 0.85 -10.39 11.68
N LYS A 39 0.20 -11.53 11.45
CA LYS A 39 0.49 -12.42 10.32
C LYS A 39 0.03 -11.78 9.01
N GLU A 40 -1.12 -11.11 9.03
CA GLU A 40 -1.62 -10.36 7.89
C GLU A 40 -0.72 -9.17 7.56
N ARG A 41 -0.19 -8.47 8.58
CA ARG A 41 0.83 -7.45 8.39
C ARG A 41 2.07 -7.99 7.69
N GLU A 42 2.60 -9.14 8.11
CA GLU A 42 3.76 -9.78 7.47
C GLU A 42 3.48 -10.05 5.99
N ILE A 43 2.29 -10.57 5.65
CA ILE A 43 1.86 -10.79 4.26
C ILE A 43 1.82 -9.47 3.46
N LEU A 44 1.26 -8.40 4.03
CA LEU A 44 1.16 -7.11 3.35
C LEU A 44 2.52 -6.43 3.14
N LEU A 45 3.50 -6.66 4.03
CA LEU A 45 4.86 -6.13 3.88
C LEU A 45 5.62 -6.81 2.73
N GLU A 46 5.30 -8.07 2.42
CA GLU A 46 5.86 -8.82 1.29
C GLU A 46 5.11 -8.58 -0.03
N CYS A 47 3.94 -7.93 0.02
CA CYS A 47 3.06 -7.78 -1.13
C CYS A 47 3.61 -6.78 -2.15
N VAL A 48 4.01 -7.32 -3.31
CA VAL A 48 4.42 -6.60 -4.52
C VAL A 48 3.15 -6.22 -5.29
N ALA A 49 2.92 -4.93 -5.51
CA ALA A 49 1.70 -4.41 -6.12
C ALA A 49 2.00 -3.22 -7.04
N VAL A 50 1.46 -3.27 -8.26
CA VAL A 50 1.70 -2.28 -9.32
C VAL A 50 0.48 -1.39 -9.60
N GLU A 51 -0.67 -1.69 -8.99
CA GLU A 51 -1.85 -0.82 -9.09
C GLU A 51 -1.91 0.19 -7.95
N ALA A 52 -2.07 1.47 -8.29
CA ALA A 52 -2.16 2.56 -7.33
C ALA A 52 -3.23 2.35 -6.24
N GLU A 53 -4.39 1.78 -6.59
CA GLU A 53 -5.45 1.50 -5.62
C GLU A 53 -5.02 0.43 -4.60
N ASN A 54 -4.46 -0.70 -5.06
CA ASN A 54 -3.97 -1.76 -4.19
C ASN A 54 -2.86 -1.24 -3.26
N ILE A 55 -1.90 -0.50 -3.81
CA ILE A 55 -0.81 0.13 -3.05
C ILE A 55 -1.37 1.05 -1.95
N GLY A 56 -2.32 1.91 -2.31
CA GLY A 56 -2.96 2.82 -1.36
C GLY A 56 -3.70 2.08 -0.24
N ILE A 57 -4.47 1.03 -0.57
CA ILE A 57 -5.18 0.25 0.44
C ILE A 57 -4.20 -0.42 1.40
N ILE A 58 -3.13 -1.02 0.90
CA ILE A 58 -2.06 -1.59 1.75
C ILE A 58 -1.53 -0.52 2.72
N GLY A 59 -1.29 0.70 2.23
CA GLY A 59 -0.88 1.83 3.05
C GLY A 59 -1.83 2.10 4.23
N CYS A 60 -3.13 2.14 3.94
CA CYS A 60 -4.20 2.34 4.92
C CYS A 60 -4.38 1.18 5.90
N LEU A 61 -4.05 -0.05 5.51
CA LEU A 61 -4.14 -1.22 6.40
C LEU A 61 -2.93 -1.31 7.34
N LEU A 62 -1.73 -1.02 6.85
CA LEU A 62 -0.50 -1.07 7.64
C LEU A 62 -0.43 0.04 8.71
N LYS A 63 -0.84 1.27 8.38
CA LYS A 63 -0.86 2.43 9.30
C LYS A 63 0.43 2.64 10.09
N ASP A 64 1.58 2.29 9.51
CA ASP A 64 2.88 2.56 10.11
C ASP A 64 3.50 3.84 9.51
N LYS A 65 4.56 4.32 10.16
CA LYS A 65 5.22 5.60 9.83
C LYS A 65 6.49 5.41 9.00
N THR A 66 6.64 4.27 8.33
CA THR A 66 7.82 4.03 7.50
C THR A 66 7.80 4.93 6.26
N HIS A 67 8.97 5.21 5.68
CA HIS A 67 9.05 5.98 4.44
C HIS A 67 8.27 5.30 3.31
N ILE A 68 8.42 3.98 3.15
CA ILE A 68 7.65 3.22 2.16
C ILE A 68 6.15 3.38 2.34
N ASN A 69 5.65 3.28 3.59
CA ASN A 69 4.22 3.40 3.85
C ASN A 69 3.72 4.84 3.64
N THR A 70 4.57 5.84 3.87
CA THR A 70 4.28 7.23 3.54
C THR A 70 4.04 7.41 2.04
N LEU A 71 4.90 6.82 1.19
CA LEU A 71 4.69 6.83 -0.27
C LEU A 71 3.42 6.09 -0.68
N ARG A 72 3.12 4.92 -0.08
CA ARG A 72 1.87 4.19 -0.32
C ARG A 72 0.63 5.05 -0.03
N LEU A 73 0.63 5.75 1.11
CA LEU A 73 -0.45 6.66 1.49
C LEU A 73 -0.53 7.86 0.53
N ALA A 74 0.61 8.41 0.09
CA ALA A 74 0.65 9.50 -0.89
C ALA A 74 0.03 9.10 -2.24
N ILE A 75 0.25 7.86 -2.69
CA ILE A 75 -0.41 7.26 -3.85
C ILE A 75 -1.92 7.13 -3.60
N GLY A 76 -2.32 6.52 -2.47
CA GLY A 76 -3.72 6.34 -2.09
C GLY A 76 -4.51 7.65 -2.02
N ALA A 77 -3.91 8.72 -1.51
CA ALA A 77 -4.51 10.04 -1.39
C ALA A 77 -4.86 10.69 -2.76
N LYS A 78 -4.24 10.23 -3.85
CA LYS A 78 -4.50 10.68 -5.22
C LYS A 78 -5.54 9.83 -5.95
N ASN A 79 -6.05 8.76 -5.34
CA ASN A 79 -7.06 7.93 -5.96
C ASN A 79 -8.36 8.72 -6.20
N LYS A 80 -8.85 8.72 -7.44
CA LYS A 80 -10.05 9.48 -7.85
C LYS A 80 -11.33 8.65 -7.80
N SER A 81 -11.22 7.32 -7.88
CA SER A 81 -12.35 6.41 -7.97
C SER A 81 -12.82 5.94 -6.60
N ASN A 82 -11.90 5.75 -5.66
CA ASN A 82 -12.17 5.27 -4.31
C ASN A 82 -12.03 6.42 -3.30
N VAL A 83 -13.15 7.08 -3.01
CA VAL A 83 -13.21 8.25 -2.12
C VAL A 83 -12.84 7.88 -0.68
N LYS A 84 -13.24 6.69 -0.21
CA LYS A 84 -12.89 6.21 1.15
C LYS A 84 -11.38 6.05 1.28
N LEU A 85 -10.73 5.42 0.30
CA LEU A 85 -9.29 5.29 0.24
C LEU A 85 -8.61 6.67 0.27
N ALA A 86 -9.00 7.57 -0.64
CA ALA A 86 -8.37 8.87 -0.77
C ALA A 86 -8.43 9.70 0.53
N ASN A 87 -9.59 9.71 1.19
CA ASN A 87 -9.78 10.43 2.45
C ASN A 87 -8.99 9.78 3.59
N LEU A 88 -9.05 8.45 3.71
CA LEU A 88 -8.35 7.74 4.77
C LEU A 88 -6.83 7.88 4.65
N SER A 89 -6.30 7.83 3.42
CA SER A 89 -4.89 8.06 3.17
C SER A 89 -4.47 9.47 3.57
N LYS A 90 -5.26 10.50 3.23
CA LYS A 90 -5.00 11.89 3.65
C LYS A 90 -4.95 12.04 5.16
N ILE A 91 -5.91 11.45 5.88
CA ILE A 91 -5.93 11.46 7.35
C ILE A 91 -4.66 10.86 7.93
N TYR A 92 -4.21 9.72 7.40
CA TYR A 92 -2.97 9.10 7.90
C TYR A 92 -1.70 9.85 7.51
N LEU A 93 -1.75 10.65 6.45
CA LEU A 93 -0.64 11.53 6.04
C LEU A 93 -0.49 12.79 6.90
N GLU A 94 -1.52 13.22 7.64
CA GLU A 94 -1.47 14.48 8.42
C GLU A 94 -0.26 14.57 9.38
N ASN A 95 0.27 13.43 9.80
CA ASN A 95 1.41 13.34 10.73
C ASN A 95 2.68 12.77 10.08
N LEU A 96 2.76 12.76 8.75
CA LEU A 96 3.87 12.22 7.98
C LEU A 96 4.41 13.27 7.01
N SER A 97 5.70 13.19 6.70
CA SER A 97 6.34 14.06 5.73
C SER A 97 6.57 13.30 4.42
N ILE A 98 5.78 13.63 3.40
CA ILE A 98 5.96 13.08 2.04
C ILE A 98 7.33 13.47 1.52
N GLU A 99 7.73 14.74 1.66
CA GLU A 99 9.03 15.25 1.23
C GLU A 99 10.19 14.47 1.86
N THR A 100 10.10 14.15 3.15
CA THR A 100 11.16 13.36 3.82
C THR A 100 11.20 11.93 3.28
N ALA A 101 10.06 11.30 3.02
CA ALA A 101 10.02 9.97 2.43
C ALA A 101 10.54 9.95 1.00
N ASP A 102 10.19 10.95 0.21
CA ASP A 102 10.62 11.13 -1.17
C ASP A 102 12.15 11.33 -1.24
N ASN A 103 12.69 12.27 -0.45
CA ASN A 103 14.13 12.50 -0.34
C ASN A 103 14.91 11.26 0.11
N TYR A 104 14.35 10.47 1.04
CA TYR A 104 14.97 9.21 1.46
C TYR A 104 15.17 8.26 0.27
N TYR A 105 14.16 8.08 -0.59
CA TYR A 105 14.25 7.19 -1.75
C TYR A 105 15.03 7.81 -2.92
N ALA A 106 14.98 9.12 -3.09
CA ALA A 106 15.65 9.80 -4.20
C ALA A 106 17.14 10.04 -3.97
N LEU A 107 17.56 10.28 -2.72
CA LEU A 107 18.90 10.81 -2.41
C LEU A 107 19.67 9.98 -1.39
N GLU A 108 19.00 9.38 -0.40
CA GLU A 108 19.67 8.72 0.73
C GLU A 108 19.84 7.21 0.54
N LYS A 109 18.80 6.54 0.02
CA LYS A 109 18.79 5.09 -0.15
C LYS A 109 19.45 4.71 -1.48
N ASP A 110 20.42 3.81 -1.41
CA ASP A 110 21.04 3.26 -2.61
C ASP A 110 20.03 2.40 -3.40
N PHE A 111 19.78 2.78 -4.66
CA PHE A 111 18.92 2.07 -5.60
C PHE A 111 19.25 0.58 -5.72
N SER A 112 20.52 0.19 -5.58
CA SER A 112 20.94 -1.21 -5.64
C SER A 112 20.39 -2.07 -4.49
N THR A 113 19.93 -1.43 -3.42
CA THR A 113 19.42 -2.07 -2.19
C THR A 113 17.90 -2.11 -2.11
N PHE A 114 17.18 -1.63 -3.13
CA PHE A 114 15.73 -1.60 -3.09
C PHE A 114 15.16 -3.01 -3.08
N THR A 115 14.22 -3.25 -2.17
CA THR A 115 13.38 -4.44 -2.23
C THR A 115 12.42 -4.34 -3.41
N LYS A 116 11.90 -5.47 -3.89
CA LYS A 116 10.90 -5.48 -4.99
C LYS A 116 9.68 -4.62 -4.68
N VAL A 117 9.25 -4.61 -3.42
CA VAL A 117 8.14 -3.79 -2.94
C VAL A 117 8.46 -2.30 -3.05
N GLU A 118 9.69 -1.90 -2.71
CA GLU A 118 10.12 -0.51 -2.82
C GLU A 118 10.21 -0.05 -4.28
N VAL A 119 10.74 -0.90 -5.17
CA VAL A 119 10.77 -0.62 -6.62
C VAL A 119 9.37 -0.35 -7.15
N ASP A 120 8.40 -1.20 -6.83
CA ASP A 120 7.03 -1.04 -7.32
C ASP A 120 6.35 0.22 -6.80
N VAL A 121 6.45 0.48 -5.48
CA VAL A 121 5.81 1.65 -4.88
C VAL A 121 6.46 2.93 -5.39
N GLU A 122 7.79 2.98 -5.48
CA GLU A 122 8.52 4.15 -5.98
C GLU A 122 8.19 4.41 -7.45
N SER A 123 8.12 3.36 -8.27
CA SER A 123 7.74 3.48 -9.69
C SER A 123 6.36 4.11 -9.86
N ILE A 124 5.36 3.62 -9.11
CA ILE A 124 3.99 4.16 -9.18
C ILE A 124 3.89 5.56 -8.55
N TYR A 125 4.63 5.82 -7.47
CA TYR A 125 4.71 7.16 -6.88
C TYR A 125 5.22 8.16 -7.91
N ASN A 126 6.33 7.85 -8.57
CA ASN A 126 6.93 8.72 -9.57
C ASN A 126 5.99 8.99 -10.74
N MET A 127 5.29 7.98 -11.26
CA MET A 127 4.29 8.17 -12.33
C MET A 127 3.14 9.12 -11.97
N ILE A 128 2.86 9.31 -10.67
CA ILE A 128 1.77 10.17 -10.19
C ILE A 128 2.25 11.59 -9.88
N TYR A 129 3.52 11.74 -9.47
CA TYR A 129 4.06 13.01 -8.95
C TYR A 129 5.06 13.70 -9.89
N TYR A 130 5.59 13.01 -10.92
CA TYR A 130 6.54 13.53 -11.91
C TYR A 130 6.13 13.18 -13.34
#